data_AF-A0A2E5B3T8-F1
#
_entry.id   AF-A0A2E5B3T8-F1
#
_cell.length_a   1.000
_cell.length_b   1.000
_cell.length_c   1.000
_cell.angle_alpha   90.00
_cell.angle_beta   90.00
_cell.angle_gamma   90.00
#
_symmetry.space_group_name_H-M   'P 1'
#
loop_
_entity.id
_entity.type
_entity.pdbx_description
1 polymer ?
#
loop_
_entity_poly.entity_id
_entity_poly.type
_entity_poly.pdbx_seq_one_letter_code
_entity_poly.pdbx_strand_id
1 'polypeptide(L)'
;MGKEVRAKKHLGQHFLKDEAIAEKIGDTLTLEGYKNVLEIGPGMGVLTKYLIQKDIEVIAMDLDTESIAYLEENYPHKNLKILEADFLKYDLSKLFGQEQFAITGNFPYNISTQIVFKMLELKEQIPEFTGMFQKEVAQRICEKEGSKAYGILSVLAQAFYDAEYLFTVPPSVFNPPPKVDSGVLRLRRKENISLPCDEKMLYKVVKTAFQQRRKTLRNSLKSFNLSDKIKEDAIFGLRPEQLSVSQFIALTQKLQTDAI
;
A
#
# COMPACT_ATOMS: atom_id res chain seq x y z
N MET A 1 -27.19 18.92 -15.74
CA MET A 1 -25.96 19.62 -15.31
C MET A 1 -25.69 19.13 -13.90
N GLY A 2 -24.92 18.04 -13.77
CA GLY A 2 -24.70 17.37 -12.49
C GLY A 2 -23.98 18.28 -11.51
N LYS A 3 -24.30 18.17 -10.21
CA LYS A 3 -23.63 18.93 -9.15
C LYS A 3 -22.12 18.68 -9.22
N GLU A 4 -21.35 19.76 -9.28
CA GLU A 4 -19.89 19.71 -9.30
C GLU A 4 -19.38 19.21 -7.93
N VAL A 5 -18.75 18.03 -7.90
CA VAL A 5 -18.17 17.46 -6.66
C VAL A 5 -16.97 18.32 -6.26
N ARG A 6 -17.02 18.91 -5.06
CA ARG A 6 -15.96 19.79 -4.57
C ARG A 6 -14.98 19.04 -3.68
N ALA A 7 -13.69 19.28 -3.88
CA ALA A 7 -12.64 18.65 -3.09
C ALA A 7 -12.76 19.01 -1.60
N LYS A 8 -12.91 17.99 -0.76
CA LYS A 8 -13.02 18.13 0.69
C LYS A 8 -11.63 18.04 1.32
N LYS A 9 -11.11 19.17 1.80
CA LYS A 9 -9.76 19.25 2.41
C LYS A 9 -9.54 18.25 3.56
N HIS A 10 -10.56 17.99 4.38
CA HIS A 10 -10.45 17.06 5.51
C HIS A 10 -10.33 15.59 5.08
N LEU A 11 -10.74 15.26 3.87
CA LEU A 11 -10.56 13.94 3.25
C LEU A 11 -9.24 13.84 2.45
N GLY A 12 -8.47 14.93 2.35
CA GLY A 12 -7.23 14.95 1.57
C GLY A 12 -7.42 14.79 0.06
N GLN A 13 -8.62 15.13 -0.47
CA GLN A 13 -8.96 14.94 -1.87
C GLN A 13 -8.17 15.88 -2.80
N HIS A 14 -7.51 15.29 -3.79
CA HIS A 14 -6.89 15.95 -4.93
C HIS A 14 -7.36 15.23 -6.20
N PHE A 15 -8.23 15.86 -6.98
CA PHE A 15 -8.78 15.21 -8.17
C PHE A 15 -7.77 15.29 -9.31
N LEU A 16 -7.40 14.14 -9.85
CA LEU A 16 -6.60 14.04 -11.06
C LEU A 16 -7.43 14.58 -12.24
N LYS A 17 -6.86 15.45 -13.08
CA LYS A 17 -7.52 16.02 -14.27
C LYS A 17 -6.82 15.71 -15.58
N ASP A 18 -5.64 15.09 -15.52
CA ASP A 18 -4.87 14.70 -16.71
C ASP A 18 -5.24 13.27 -17.11
N GLU A 19 -5.81 13.17 -18.30
CA GLU A 19 -6.37 11.92 -18.82
C GLU A 19 -5.31 10.90 -19.22
N ALA A 20 -4.18 11.36 -19.75
CA ALA A 20 -3.08 10.45 -20.11
C ALA A 20 -2.44 9.84 -18.86
N ILE A 21 -2.32 10.61 -17.77
CA ILE A 21 -1.86 10.08 -16.48
C ILE A 21 -2.90 9.12 -15.89
N ALA A 22 -4.19 9.44 -15.97
CA ALA A 22 -5.26 8.58 -15.47
C ALA A 22 -5.28 7.21 -16.17
N GLU A 23 -5.21 7.21 -17.50
CA GLU A 23 -5.09 6.00 -18.33
C GLU A 23 -3.85 5.20 -17.92
N LYS A 24 -2.69 5.85 -17.84
CA LYS A 24 -1.43 5.21 -17.45
C LYS A 24 -1.50 4.57 -16.07
N ILE A 25 -2.23 5.17 -15.11
CA ILE A 25 -2.46 4.56 -13.79
C ILE A 25 -3.41 3.36 -13.90
N GLY A 26 -4.50 3.47 -14.66
CA GLY A 26 -5.44 2.37 -14.91
C GLY A 26 -4.77 1.16 -15.60
N ASP A 27 -3.72 1.41 -16.39
CA ASP A 27 -2.92 0.41 -17.10
C ASP A 27 -1.78 -0.21 -16.27
N THR A 28 -1.64 0.18 -15.01
CA THR A 28 -0.62 -0.42 -14.14
C THR A 28 -0.97 -1.85 -13.71
N LEU A 29 -2.25 -2.22 -13.68
CA LEU A 29 -2.67 -3.58 -13.33
C LEU A 29 -2.34 -4.55 -14.47
N THR A 30 -1.67 -5.66 -14.14
CA THR A 30 -1.31 -6.69 -15.12
C THR A 30 -2.51 -7.55 -15.54
N LEU A 31 -3.53 -7.65 -14.68
CA LEU A 31 -4.71 -8.50 -14.86
C LEU A 31 -4.36 -10.00 -14.98
N GLU A 32 -3.24 -10.42 -14.40
CA GLU A 32 -2.78 -11.80 -14.42
C GLU A 32 -3.31 -12.57 -13.20
N GLY A 33 -4.17 -13.56 -13.43
CA GLY A 33 -4.61 -14.51 -12.39
C GLY A 33 -5.73 -14.01 -11.48
N TYR A 34 -6.34 -12.86 -11.77
CA TYR A 34 -7.51 -12.32 -11.07
C TYR A 34 -8.46 -11.61 -12.04
N LYS A 35 -9.72 -11.47 -11.65
CA LYS A 35 -10.75 -10.74 -12.41
C LYS A 35 -11.39 -9.59 -11.64
N ASN A 36 -11.30 -9.63 -10.32
CA ASN A 36 -11.89 -8.63 -9.44
C ASN A 36 -10.88 -7.51 -9.18
N VAL A 37 -11.33 -6.26 -9.30
CA VAL A 37 -10.53 -5.07 -8.99
C VAL A 37 -11.30 -4.17 -8.05
N LEU A 38 -10.69 -3.83 -6.92
CA LEU A 38 -11.18 -2.81 -6.00
C LEU A 38 -10.46 -1.48 -6.27
N GLU A 39 -11.20 -0.49 -6.74
CA GLU A 39 -10.74 0.89 -6.81
C GLU A 39 -11.08 1.63 -5.51
N ILE A 40 -10.07 2.11 -4.79
CA ILE A 40 -10.26 2.91 -3.57
C ILE A 40 -10.17 4.39 -3.91
N GLY A 41 -11.18 5.16 -3.51
CA GLY A 41 -11.24 6.60 -3.75
C GLY A 41 -11.41 6.94 -5.24
N PRO A 42 -12.43 6.40 -5.92
CA PRO A 42 -12.69 6.67 -7.35
C PRO A 42 -12.95 8.16 -7.64
N GLY A 43 -13.43 8.93 -6.65
CA GLY A 43 -13.80 10.33 -6.83
C GLY A 43 -14.80 10.50 -7.97
N MET A 44 -14.47 11.33 -8.96
CA MET A 44 -15.30 11.55 -10.16
C MET A 44 -15.09 10.49 -11.27
N GLY A 45 -14.47 9.35 -10.96
CA GLY A 45 -14.34 8.22 -11.88
C GLY A 45 -13.23 8.36 -12.93
N VAL A 46 -12.24 9.21 -12.65
CA VAL A 46 -11.14 9.52 -13.59
C VAL A 46 -10.32 8.27 -13.92
N LEU A 47 -10.11 7.38 -12.95
CA LEU A 47 -9.49 6.07 -13.19
C LEU A 47 -10.55 5.02 -13.55
N THR A 48 -11.70 5.02 -12.84
CA THR A 48 -12.83 4.12 -13.06
C THR A 48 -13.15 3.93 -14.54
N LYS A 49 -13.23 5.02 -15.30
CA LYS A 49 -13.60 4.98 -16.73
C LYS A 49 -12.65 4.14 -17.60
N TYR A 50 -11.37 4.02 -17.23
CA TYR A 50 -10.39 3.19 -17.92
C TYR A 50 -10.43 1.75 -17.42
N LEU A 51 -10.72 1.54 -16.13
CA LEU A 51 -10.84 0.21 -15.54
C LEU A 51 -12.03 -0.55 -16.11
N ILE A 52 -13.20 0.10 -16.23
CA ILE A 52 -14.44 -0.55 -16.71
C ILE A 52 -14.42 -0.94 -18.19
N GLN A 53 -13.44 -0.46 -18.96
CA GLN A 53 -13.24 -0.85 -20.36
C GLN A 53 -12.53 -2.20 -20.50
N LYS A 54 -11.98 -2.73 -19.41
CA LYS A 54 -11.25 -3.99 -19.39
C LYS A 54 -12.19 -5.16 -19.05
N ASP A 55 -11.78 -6.38 -19.39
CA ASP A 55 -12.55 -7.60 -19.09
C ASP A 55 -12.37 -8.03 -17.62
N ILE A 56 -12.82 -7.18 -16.72
CA ILE A 56 -12.72 -7.32 -15.25
C ILE A 56 -14.00 -6.83 -14.58
N GLU A 57 -14.19 -7.25 -13.32
CA GLU A 57 -15.24 -6.75 -12.44
C GLU A 57 -14.65 -5.68 -11.52
N VAL A 58 -15.19 -4.46 -11.61
CA VAL A 58 -14.71 -3.30 -10.85
C VAL A 58 -15.65 -3.00 -9.69
N ILE A 59 -15.10 -2.90 -8.49
CA ILE A 59 -15.77 -2.33 -7.32
C ILE A 59 -15.14 -0.98 -7.03
N ALA A 60 -15.89 0.10 -7.17
CA ALA A 60 -15.47 1.45 -6.83
C ALA A 60 -15.97 1.79 -5.41
N MET A 61 -15.04 1.99 -4.47
CA MET A 61 -15.34 2.20 -3.05
C MET A 61 -14.91 3.60 -2.60
N ASP A 62 -15.85 4.38 -2.09
CA ASP A 62 -15.59 5.72 -1.53
C ASP A 62 -16.42 5.96 -0.25
N LEU A 63 -15.96 6.89 0.58
CA LEU A 63 -16.72 7.41 1.73
C LEU A 63 -17.54 8.65 1.36
N ASP A 64 -17.22 9.29 0.24
CA ASP A 64 -17.85 10.53 -0.17
C ASP A 64 -19.15 10.27 -0.94
N THR A 65 -20.29 10.44 -0.27
CA THR A 65 -21.65 10.30 -0.84
C THR A 65 -21.85 11.11 -2.12
N GLU A 66 -21.23 12.28 -2.25
CA GLU A 66 -21.35 13.10 -3.47
C GLU A 66 -20.61 12.46 -4.65
N SER A 67 -19.45 11.83 -4.39
CA SER A 67 -18.70 11.09 -5.40
C SER A 67 -19.44 9.81 -5.80
N ILE A 68 -20.03 9.10 -4.84
CA ILE A 68 -20.85 7.91 -5.08
C ILE A 68 -22.03 8.24 -6.00
N ALA A 69 -22.84 9.25 -5.65
CA ALA A 69 -23.98 9.66 -6.47
C ALA A 69 -23.54 10.11 -7.88
N TYR A 70 -22.41 10.81 -7.99
CA TYR A 70 -21.84 11.20 -9.28
C TYR A 70 -21.48 9.97 -10.13
N LEU A 71 -20.84 8.96 -9.54
CA LEU A 71 -20.46 7.74 -10.26
C LEU A 71 -21.68 6.97 -10.74
N GLU A 72 -22.73 6.85 -9.93
CA GLU A 72 -23.96 6.16 -10.28
C GLU A 72 -24.68 6.83 -11.46
N GLU A 73 -24.68 8.16 -11.51
CA GLU A 73 -25.28 8.93 -12.60
C GLU A 73 -24.46 8.86 -13.91
N ASN A 74 -23.13 8.91 -13.80
CA ASN A 74 -22.26 9.14 -14.97
C ASN A 74 -21.61 7.87 -15.54
N TYR A 75 -21.50 6.80 -14.76
CA TYR A 75 -20.85 5.54 -15.19
C TYR A 75 -21.74 4.31 -15.02
N PRO A 76 -22.97 4.28 -15.58
CA PRO A 76 -23.77 3.07 -15.57
C PRO A 76 -23.08 1.99 -16.43
N HIS A 77 -22.49 0.99 -15.78
CA HIS A 77 -21.76 -0.08 -16.46
C HIS A 77 -22.01 -1.43 -15.79
N LYS A 78 -22.24 -2.48 -16.60
CA LYS A 78 -22.59 -3.82 -16.09
C LYS A 78 -21.50 -4.46 -15.21
N ASN A 79 -20.24 -4.11 -15.45
CA ASN A 79 -19.09 -4.63 -14.71
C ASN A 79 -18.60 -3.63 -13.63
N LEU A 80 -19.41 -2.62 -13.28
CA LEU A 80 -19.09 -1.65 -12.24
C LEU A 80 -20.10 -1.77 -11.10
N LYS A 81 -19.58 -2.02 -9.90
CA LYS A 81 -20.32 -1.90 -8.65
C LYS A 81 -19.79 -0.70 -7.86
N ILE A 82 -20.67 0.21 -7.49
CA ILE A 82 -20.32 1.37 -6.66
C ILE A 82 -20.73 1.06 -5.22
N LEU A 83 -19.86 1.39 -4.26
CA LEU A 83 -20.07 1.07 -2.85
C LEU A 83 -19.62 2.22 -1.96
N GLU A 84 -20.57 2.80 -1.22
CA GLU A 84 -20.28 3.74 -0.15
C GLU A 84 -19.78 3.01 1.10
N ALA A 85 -18.47 3.01 1.34
CA ALA A 85 -17.86 2.35 2.49
C ALA A 85 -16.46 2.88 2.84
N ASP A 86 -16.11 2.77 4.11
CA ASP A 86 -14.73 3.00 4.59
C ASP A 86 -13.87 1.78 4.29
N PHE A 87 -12.95 1.89 3.33
CA PHE A 87 -12.02 0.79 3.01
C PHE A 87 -11.30 0.25 4.25
N LEU A 88 -10.92 1.09 5.22
CA LEU A 88 -10.19 0.63 6.40
C LEU A 88 -11.07 -0.20 7.34
N LYS A 89 -12.38 0.03 7.37
CA LYS A 89 -13.31 -0.63 8.31
C LYS A 89 -14.18 -1.69 7.67
N TYR A 90 -14.39 -1.63 6.36
CA TYR A 90 -15.29 -2.54 5.66
C TYR A 90 -14.71 -3.96 5.64
N ASP A 91 -15.60 -4.93 5.81
CA ASP A 91 -15.29 -6.36 5.72
C ASP A 91 -15.34 -6.82 4.26
N LEU A 92 -14.17 -6.89 3.64
CA LEU A 92 -14.04 -7.22 2.21
C LEU A 92 -14.42 -8.68 1.90
N SER A 93 -14.51 -9.56 2.90
CA SER A 93 -15.01 -10.93 2.70
C SER A 93 -16.46 -10.94 2.20
N LYS A 94 -17.23 -9.89 2.49
CA LYS A 94 -18.60 -9.71 1.97
C LYS A 94 -18.67 -9.41 0.47
N LEU A 95 -17.56 -8.97 -0.12
CA LEU A 95 -17.48 -8.65 -1.55
C LEU A 95 -16.83 -9.77 -2.34
N PHE A 96 -15.71 -10.29 -1.83
CA PHE A 96 -14.87 -11.22 -2.57
C PHE A 96 -14.87 -12.64 -2.01
N GLY A 97 -15.40 -12.86 -0.80
CA GLY A 97 -15.36 -14.16 -0.15
C GLY A 97 -13.92 -14.64 0.05
N GLN A 98 -13.51 -15.65 -0.74
CA GLN A 98 -12.15 -16.18 -0.79
C GLN A 98 -11.48 -15.94 -2.15
N GLU A 99 -12.16 -15.25 -3.07
CA GLU A 99 -11.62 -14.94 -4.39
C GLU A 99 -10.49 -13.91 -4.30
N GLN A 100 -9.56 -14.01 -5.24
CA GLN A 100 -8.50 -13.01 -5.36
C GLN A 100 -9.01 -11.75 -6.04
N PHE A 101 -8.51 -10.61 -5.58
CA PHE A 101 -8.82 -9.30 -6.14
C PHE A 101 -7.59 -8.40 -6.07
N ALA A 102 -7.40 -7.58 -7.10
CA ALA A 102 -6.38 -6.55 -7.08
C ALA A 102 -6.95 -5.25 -6.49
N ILE A 103 -6.05 -4.41 -6.00
CA ILE A 103 -6.40 -3.06 -5.52
C ILE A 103 -5.70 -2.03 -6.38
N THR A 104 -6.42 -0.98 -6.76
CA THR A 104 -5.86 0.22 -7.39
C THR A 104 -6.53 1.48 -6.85
N GLY A 105 -5.99 2.64 -7.20
CA GLY A 105 -6.64 3.91 -6.89
C GLY A 105 -5.69 5.11 -6.88
N ASN A 106 -6.29 6.28 -6.81
CA ASN A 106 -5.62 7.51 -6.42
C ASN A 106 -5.80 7.70 -4.91
N PHE A 107 -4.97 7.04 -4.10
CA PHE A 107 -5.23 6.89 -2.68
C PHE A 107 -5.19 8.24 -1.93
N PRO A 108 -6.15 8.50 -1.03
CA PRO A 108 -6.12 9.69 -0.19
C PRO A 108 -4.87 9.69 0.70
N TYR A 109 -4.12 10.78 0.68
CA TYR A 109 -2.77 10.82 1.27
C TYR A 109 -2.75 10.56 2.78
N ASN A 110 -3.79 11.02 3.49
CA ASN A 110 -3.94 10.89 4.94
C ASN A 110 -4.12 9.44 5.42
N ILE A 111 -4.61 8.54 4.57
CA ILE A 111 -4.87 7.13 4.91
C ILE A 111 -4.03 6.14 4.09
N SER A 112 -3.23 6.62 3.15
CA SER A 112 -2.48 5.79 2.20
C SER A 112 -1.58 4.73 2.86
N THR A 113 -0.93 5.07 3.98
CA THR A 113 -0.12 4.10 4.75
C THR A 113 -0.97 3.01 5.40
N GLN A 114 -2.15 3.38 5.93
CA GLN A 114 -3.10 2.46 6.53
C GLN A 114 -3.69 1.52 5.49
N ILE A 115 -3.90 2.00 4.25
CA ILE A 115 -4.31 1.17 3.12
C ILE A 115 -3.30 0.06 2.86
N VAL A 116 -2.00 0.39 2.84
CA VAL A 116 -0.93 -0.60 2.65
C VAL A 116 -0.89 -1.61 3.80
N PHE A 117 -1.05 -1.18 5.05
CA PHE A 117 -1.12 -2.12 6.18
C PHE A 117 -2.33 -3.07 6.07
N LYS A 118 -3.52 -2.57 5.73
CA LYS A 118 -4.69 -3.41 5.53
C LYS A 118 -4.51 -4.36 4.33
N MET A 119 -3.86 -3.92 3.26
CA MET A 119 -3.49 -4.81 2.15
C MET A 119 -2.56 -5.94 2.63
N LEU A 120 -1.60 -5.66 3.49
CA LEU A 120 -0.69 -6.69 4.03
C LEU A 120 -1.41 -7.71 4.92
N GLU A 121 -2.44 -7.30 5.66
CA GLU A 121 -3.32 -8.21 6.41
C GLU A 121 -4.11 -9.14 5.46
N LEU A 122 -4.40 -8.67 4.25
CA LEU A 122 -5.16 -9.37 3.22
C LEU A 122 -4.27 -9.98 2.13
N LYS A 123 -2.97 -10.11 2.38
CA LYS A 123 -1.98 -10.55 1.39
C LYS A 123 -2.30 -11.90 0.74
N GLU A 124 -3.05 -12.77 1.41
CA GLU A 124 -3.50 -14.06 0.87
C GLU A 124 -4.53 -13.92 -0.28
N GLN A 125 -5.23 -12.80 -0.38
CA GLN A 125 -6.23 -12.54 -1.43
C GLN A 125 -5.78 -11.52 -2.48
N ILE A 126 -4.72 -10.76 -2.22
CA ILE A 126 -4.30 -9.65 -3.08
C ILE A 126 -3.04 -10.04 -3.88
N PRO A 127 -3.19 -10.58 -5.11
CA PRO A 127 -2.03 -10.91 -5.95
C PRO A 127 -1.33 -9.66 -6.49
N GLU A 128 -2.04 -8.55 -6.62
CA GLU A 128 -1.50 -7.30 -7.15
C GLU A 128 -2.12 -6.07 -6.48
N PHE A 129 -1.28 -5.10 -6.18
CA PHE A 129 -1.67 -3.80 -5.63
C PHE A 129 -0.93 -2.72 -6.40
N THR A 130 -1.66 -1.80 -7.01
CA THR A 130 -1.08 -0.63 -7.68
C THR A 130 -1.74 0.64 -7.16
N GLY A 131 -1.21 1.79 -7.56
CA GLY A 131 -1.90 3.05 -7.33
C GLY A 131 -0.96 4.18 -6.98
N MET A 132 -1.57 5.34 -6.77
CA MET A 132 -0.85 6.58 -6.58
C MET A 132 -0.82 7.00 -5.12
N PHE A 133 0.36 7.42 -4.68
CA PHE A 133 0.67 7.90 -3.34
C PHE A 133 1.34 9.26 -3.40
N GLN A 134 1.56 9.90 -2.26
CA GLN A 134 2.62 10.90 -2.16
C GLN A 134 3.95 10.26 -2.56
N LYS A 135 4.79 10.99 -3.32
CA LYS A 135 6.04 10.47 -3.85
C LYS A 135 6.94 9.86 -2.79
N GLU A 136 7.09 10.51 -1.64
CA GLU A 136 7.92 10.00 -0.52
C GLU A 136 7.41 8.65 0.01
N VAL A 137 6.09 8.45 0.07
CA VAL A 137 5.50 7.20 0.54
C VAL A 137 5.73 6.09 -0.48
N ALA A 138 5.47 6.35 -1.76
CA ALA A 138 5.74 5.39 -2.83
C ALA A 138 7.23 5.01 -2.90
N GLN A 139 8.12 6.00 -2.84
CA GLN A 139 9.56 5.76 -2.81
C GLN A 139 9.94 4.92 -1.60
N ARG A 140 9.48 5.26 -0.39
CA ARG A 140 9.73 4.48 0.82
C ARG A 140 9.30 3.02 0.65
N ILE A 141 8.12 2.74 0.11
CA ILE A 141 7.64 1.36 -0.07
C ILE A 141 8.58 0.56 -0.99
N CYS A 142 9.06 1.17 -2.07
CA CYS A 142 9.91 0.52 -3.07
C CYS A 142 11.42 0.59 -2.78
N GLU A 143 11.84 1.34 -1.76
CA GLU A 143 13.25 1.58 -1.46
C GLU A 143 13.95 0.33 -0.91
N LYS A 144 15.25 0.19 -1.20
CA LYS A 144 16.10 -0.90 -0.67
C LYS A 144 16.89 -0.47 0.57
N GLU A 145 17.45 -1.43 1.29
CA GLU A 145 18.32 -1.16 2.43
C GLU A 145 19.53 -0.28 2.08
N GLY A 146 20.06 0.43 3.07
CA GLY A 146 21.16 1.39 2.93
C GLY A 146 20.70 2.82 2.59
N SER A 147 19.44 3.03 2.21
CA SER A 147 18.86 4.35 1.94
C SER A 147 18.20 4.98 3.16
N LYS A 148 18.17 6.32 3.20
CA LYS A 148 17.42 7.11 4.19
C LYS A 148 15.90 6.98 4.03
N ALA A 149 15.41 6.64 2.84
CA ALA A 149 13.98 6.45 2.60
C ALA A 149 13.49 5.08 3.07
N TYR A 150 14.37 4.07 3.14
CA TYR A 150 14.05 2.70 3.57
C TYR A 150 13.49 2.67 4.99
N GLY A 151 12.44 1.91 5.26
CA GLY A 151 11.73 1.99 6.53
C GLY A 151 10.83 0.80 6.80
N ILE A 152 9.91 1.00 7.75
CA ILE A 152 8.94 -0.03 8.18
C ILE A 152 8.17 -0.60 7.00
N LEU A 153 7.58 0.27 6.16
CA LEU A 153 6.81 -0.17 4.99
C LEU A 153 7.67 -0.87 3.94
N SER A 154 8.93 -0.47 3.76
CA SER A 154 9.85 -1.14 2.83
C SER A 154 10.02 -2.60 3.23
N VAL A 155 10.37 -2.85 4.50
CA VAL A 155 10.59 -4.20 5.01
C VAL A 155 9.32 -5.04 4.94
N LEU A 156 8.22 -4.51 5.46
CA LEU A 156 6.99 -5.29 5.61
C LEU A 156 6.31 -5.56 4.27
N ALA A 157 6.29 -4.59 3.35
CA ALA A 157 5.74 -4.82 2.01
C ALA A 157 6.62 -5.78 1.21
N GLN A 158 7.93 -5.54 1.20
CA GLN A 158 8.86 -6.36 0.41
C GLN A 158 9.10 -7.76 0.99
N ALA A 159 8.65 -8.05 2.21
CA ALA A 159 8.62 -9.41 2.73
C ALA A 159 7.68 -10.32 1.92
N PHE A 160 6.59 -9.77 1.38
CA PHE A 160 5.53 -10.54 0.71
C PHE A 160 5.32 -10.16 -0.76
N TYR A 161 5.78 -8.98 -1.17
CA TYR A 161 5.59 -8.45 -2.52
C TYR A 161 6.91 -8.05 -3.16
N ASP A 162 6.99 -8.15 -4.47
CA ASP A 162 7.98 -7.45 -5.28
C ASP A 162 7.49 -6.03 -5.53
N ALA A 163 8.26 -5.04 -5.09
CA ALA A 163 7.90 -3.63 -5.13
C ALA A 163 8.61 -2.89 -6.26
N GLU A 164 7.83 -2.20 -7.09
CA GLU A 164 8.30 -1.48 -8.27
C GLU A 164 7.78 -0.03 -8.23
N TYR A 165 8.69 0.95 -8.31
CA TYR A 165 8.33 2.35 -8.49
C TYR A 165 8.17 2.62 -9.99
N LEU A 166 6.96 2.93 -10.44
CA LEU A 166 6.66 3.01 -11.87
C LEU A 166 6.97 4.39 -12.45
N PHE A 167 6.41 5.46 -11.88
CA PHE A 167 6.65 6.83 -12.35
C PHE A 167 6.22 7.90 -11.32
N THR A 168 6.73 9.11 -11.50
CA THR A 168 6.36 10.31 -10.74
C THR A 168 5.27 11.09 -11.48
N VAL A 169 4.33 11.67 -10.75
CA VAL A 169 3.26 12.52 -11.28
C VAL A 169 3.36 13.92 -10.63
N PRO A 170 3.44 15.01 -11.43
CA PRO A 170 3.61 16.36 -10.90
C PRO A 170 2.31 16.95 -10.34
N PRO A 171 2.36 17.90 -9.38
CA PRO A 171 1.15 18.49 -8.78
C PRO A 171 0.24 19.23 -9.77
N SER A 172 0.77 19.70 -10.89
CA SER A 172 0.05 20.48 -11.90
C SER A 172 -1.12 19.74 -12.55
N VAL A 173 -1.10 18.40 -12.51
CA VAL A 173 -2.15 17.54 -13.09
C VAL A 173 -3.34 17.30 -12.16
N PHE A 174 -3.40 17.98 -11.02
CA PHE A 174 -4.49 17.86 -10.05
C PHE A 174 -5.29 19.17 -9.89
N ASN A 175 -6.50 19.05 -9.32
CA ASN A 175 -7.33 20.15 -8.88
C ASN A 175 -8.02 19.84 -7.53
N PRO A 176 -7.74 20.60 -6.45
CA PRO A 176 -6.63 21.55 -6.33
C PRO A 176 -5.27 20.83 -6.37
N PRO A 177 -4.17 21.49 -6.78
CA PRO A 177 -2.86 20.87 -6.79
C PRO A 177 -2.38 20.52 -5.37
N PRO A 178 -1.79 19.33 -5.15
CA PRO A 178 -1.09 19.01 -3.91
C PRO A 178 0.18 19.85 -3.75
N LYS A 179 0.75 19.84 -2.54
CA LYS A 179 2.00 20.56 -2.24
C LYS A 179 3.26 19.78 -2.61
N VAL A 180 3.11 18.51 -2.94
CA VAL A 180 4.19 17.55 -3.18
C VAL A 180 3.87 16.73 -4.41
N ASP A 181 4.90 16.23 -5.08
CA ASP A 181 4.76 15.24 -6.15
C ASP A 181 4.03 13.97 -5.65
N SER A 182 3.38 13.29 -6.57
CA SER A 182 2.85 11.95 -6.38
C SER A 182 3.78 10.90 -7.01
N GLY A 183 3.70 9.66 -6.54
CA GLY A 183 4.40 8.52 -7.10
C GLY A 183 3.45 7.35 -7.29
N VAL A 184 3.57 6.67 -8.42
CA VAL A 184 2.80 5.47 -8.74
C VAL A 184 3.70 4.27 -8.56
N LEU A 185 3.20 3.25 -7.88
CA LEU A 185 3.92 2.02 -7.61
C LEU A 185 3.09 0.79 -7.99
N ARG A 186 3.77 -0.35 -8.11
CA ARG A 186 3.19 -1.68 -8.21
C ARG A 186 3.81 -2.59 -7.16
N LEU A 187 2.96 -3.38 -6.52
CA LEU A 187 3.33 -4.50 -5.66
C LEU A 187 2.74 -5.76 -6.28
N ARG A 188 3.59 -6.69 -6.71
CA ARG A 188 3.17 -8.02 -7.16
C ARG A 188 3.48 -9.02 -6.05
N ARG A 189 2.50 -9.82 -5.66
CA ARG A 189 2.69 -10.79 -4.58
C ARG A 189 3.69 -11.85 -5.03
N LYS A 190 4.64 -12.17 -4.16
CA LYS A 190 5.61 -13.24 -4.40
C LYS A 190 4.90 -14.59 -4.46
N GLU A 191 5.46 -15.54 -5.19
CA GLU A 191 4.92 -16.91 -5.24
C GLU A 191 4.93 -17.57 -3.85
N ASN A 192 6.02 -17.40 -3.10
CA ASN A 192 6.12 -17.86 -1.72
C ASN A 192 6.06 -16.68 -0.75
N ILE A 193 4.93 -16.54 -0.07
CA ILE A 193 4.68 -15.55 0.98
C ILE A 193 4.81 -16.13 2.39
N SER A 194 5.10 -17.44 2.52
CA SER A 194 5.36 -18.06 3.81
C SER A 194 6.73 -17.61 4.32
N LEU A 195 6.74 -17.05 5.53
CA LEU A 195 7.98 -16.64 6.18
C LEU A 195 8.45 -17.72 7.18
N PRO A 196 9.76 -17.97 7.28
CA PRO A 196 10.32 -18.88 8.27
C PRO A 196 10.32 -18.30 9.70
N CYS A 197 9.50 -17.28 9.99
CA CYS A 197 9.37 -16.62 11.29
C CYS A 197 7.91 -16.22 11.56
N ASP A 198 7.58 -15.96 12.81
CA ASP A 198 6.25 -15.42 13.15
C ASP A 198 6.10 -13.98 12.62
N GLU A 199 5.05 -13.75 11.83
CA GLU A 199 4.81 -12.45 11.19
C GLU A 199 4.53 -11.33 12.20
N LYS A 200 3.86 -11.63 13.33
CA LYS A 200 3.58 -10.63 14.38
C LYS A 200 4.87 -10.23 15.08
N MET A 201 5.77 -11.18 15.31
CA MET A 201 7.10 -10.94 15.83
C MET A 201 7.94 -10.12 14.85
N LEU A 202 7.92 -10.45 13.54
CA LEU A 202 8.60 -9.66 12.52
C LEU A 202 8.12 -8.21 12.52
N TYR A 203 6.79 -8.00 12.52
CA TYR A 203 6.20 -6.66 12.63
C TYR A 203 6.70 -5.91 13.86
N LYS A 204 6.71 -6.57 15.03
CA LYS A 204 7.18 -5.98 16.29
C LYS A 204 8.66 -5.61 16.20
N VAL A 205 9.52 -6.51 15.71
CA VAL A 205 10.97 -6.28 15.57
C VAL A 205 11.25 -5.12 14.63
N VAL A 206 10.65 -5.10 13.44
CA VAL A 206 10.82 -4.03 12.45
C VAL A 206 10.38 -2.69 13.04
N LYS A 207 9.18 -2.63 13.63
CA LYS A 207 8.64 -1.40 14.21
C LYS A 207 9.52 -0.87 15.35
N THR A 208 9.92 -1.73 16.28
CA THR A 208 10.79 -1.33 17.40
C THR A 208 12.17 -0.88 16.91
N ALA A 209 12.73 -1.55 15.90
CA ALA A 209 14.03 -1.18 15.34
C ALA A 209 13.98 0.24 14.72
N PHE A 210 12.98 0.53 13.88
CA PHE A 210 12.86 1.81 13.17
C PHE A 210 12.37 2.97 14.05
N GLN A 211 11.72 2.72 15.19
CA GLN A 211 11.41 3.77 16.19
C GLN A 211 12.68 4.49 16.67
N GLN A 212 13.81 3.79 16.71
CA GLN A 212 15.12 4.36 17.05
C GLN A 212 16.07 4.31 15.85
N ARG A 213 15.62 4.75 14.67
CA ARG A 213 16.35 4.67 13.39
C ARG A 213 17.85 5.00 13.45
N ARG A 214 18.22 6.03 14.21
CA ARG A 214 19.62 6.53 14.32
C ARG A 214 20.48 5.72 15.28
N LYS A 215 19.91 4.77 16.02
CA LYS A 215 20.59 3.89 16.98
C LYS A 215 20.86 2.53 16.34
N THR A 216 21.88 1.85 16.84
CA THR A 216 22.17 0.46 16.46
C THR A 216 21.10 -0.47 17.01
N LEU A 217 20.94 -1.65 16.39
CA LEU A 217 19.97 -2.67 16.81
C LEU A 217 20.16 -3.10 18.26
N ARG A 218 21.40 -3.14 18.78
CA ARG A 218 21.69 -3.36 20.20
C ARG A 218 20.92 -2.41 21.11
N ASN A 219 20.74 -1.16 20.68
CA ASN A 219 20.03 -0.14 21.44
C ASN A 219 18.54 -0.12 21.12
N SER A 220 18.18 -0.24 19.85
CA SER A 220 16.78 -0.19 19.41
C SER A 220 15.97 -1.37 19.94
N LEU A 221 16.56 -2.57 20.05
CA LEU A 221 15.88 -3.79 20.47
C LEU A 221 16.07 -4.15 21.96
N LYS A 222 16.51 -3.21 22.80
CA LYS A 222 16.73 -3.44 24.25
C LYS A 222 15.49 -4.00 24.96
N SER A 223 14.29 -3.61 24.52
CA SER A 223 13.01 -4.04 25.12
C SER A 223 12.69 -5.52 24.92
N PHE A 224 13.48 -6.25 24.13
CA PHE A 224 13.29 -7.69 23.91
C PHE A 224 14.04 -8.57 24.93
N ASN A 225 14.71 -7.99 25.93
CA ASN A 225 15.40 -8.70 27.03
C ASN A 225 16.38 -9.80 26.57
N LEU A 226 17.09 -9.55 25.47
CA LEU A 226 17.92 -10.54 24.77
C LEU A 226 19.01 -11.16 25.66
N SER A 227 19.31 -12.44 25.44
CA SER A 227 20.47 -13.10 26.04
C SER A 227 21.79 -12.47 25.57
N ASP A 228 22.84 -12.58 26.38
CA ASP A 228 24.15 -12.02 26.01
C ASP A 228 24.76 -12.71 24.79
N LYS A 229 24.48 -14.01 24.61
CA LYS A 229 24.88 -14.80 23.44
C LYS A 229 24.35 -14.20 22.14
N ILE A 230 23.07 -13.79 22.09
CA ILE A 230 22.50 -13.19 20.88
C ILE A 230 23.10 -11.80 20.62
N LYS A 231 23.36 -11.02 21.68
CA LYS A 231 23.92 -9.68 21.55
C LYS A 231 25.34 -9.65 20.98
N GLU A 232 26.06 -10.76 20.97
CA GLU A 232 27.40 -10.85 20.37
C GLU A 232 27.37 -10.90 18.84
N ASP A 233 26.22 -11.19 18.23
CA ASP A 233 26.07 -11.19 16.78
C ASP A 233 26.35 -9.80 16.19
N ALA A 234 27.21 -9.75 15.16
CA ALA A 234 27.62 -8.53 14.48
C ALA A 234 26.42 -7.72 13.94
N ILE A 235 25.29 -8.37 13.66
CA ILE A 235 24.05 -7.70 13.25
C ILE A 235 23.60 -6.63 14.25
N PHE A 236 23.84 -6.83 15.56
CA PHE A 236 23.47 -5.85 16.59
C PHE A 236 24.29 -4.55 16.55
N GLY A 237 25.42 -4.54 15.83
CA GLY A 237 26.20 -3.34 15.55
C GLY A 237 25.60 -2.47 14.44
N LEU A 238 24.70 -3.00 13.62
CA LEU A 238 24.09 -2.28 12.49
C LEU A 238 22.91 -1.42 12.93
N ARG A 239 22.57 -0.42 12.12
CA ARG A 239 21.31 0.35 12.21
C ARG A 239 20.21 -0.34 11.42
N PRO A 240 18.92 -0.14 11.77
CA PRO A 240 17.80 -0.78 11.06
C PRO A 240 17.80 -0.51 9.55
N GLU A 241 18.21 0.69 9.13
CA GLU A 241 18.23 1.03 7.70
C GLU A 241 19.28 0.26 6.89
N GLN A 242 20.24 -0.40 7.55
CA GLN A 242 21.29 -1.19 6.92
C GLN A 242 20.91 -2.67 6.76
N LEU A 243 19.76 -3.09 7.30
CA LEU A 243 19.31 -4.48 7.20
C LEU A 243 18.40 -4.66 6.00
N SER A 244 18.75 -5.64 5.15
CA SER A 244 17.85 -6.18 4.14
C SER A 244 16.64 -6.88 4.78
N VAL A 245 15.60 -7.11 3.97
CA VAL A 245 14.39 -7.83 4.38
C VAL A 245 14.73 -9.23 4.92
N SER A 246 15.60 -9.96 4.24
CA SER A 246 16.02 -11.31 4.65
C SER A 246 16.78 -11.30 5.97
N GLN A 247 17.59 -10.26 6.24
CA GLN A 247 18.26 -10.08 7.52
C GLN A 247 17.27 -9.77 8.65
N PHE A 248 16.20 -9.00 8.40
CA PHE A 248 15.13 -8.82 9.38
C PHE A 248 14.38 -10.13 9.68
N ILE A 249 14.11 -10.95 8.67
CA ILE A 249 13.50 -12.27 8.84
C ILE A 249 14.41 -13.19 9.67
N ALA A 250 15.70 -13.27 9.31
CA ALA A 250 16.68 -14.08 10.04
C ALA A 250 16.89 -13.61 11.48
N LEU A 251 16.92 -12.29 11.71
CA LEU A 251 16.97 -11.71 13.05
C LEU A 251 15.74 -12.13 13.86
N THR A 252 14.54 -12.01 13.27
CA THR A 252 13.29 -12.41 13.92
C THR A 252 13.32 -13.87 14.36
N GLN A 253 13.80 -14.79 13.52
CA GLN A 253 13.95 -16.21 13.87
C GLN A 253 14.84 -16.40 15.10
N LYS A 254 16.02 -15.77 15.11
CA LYS A 254 16.96 -15.85 16.24
C LYS A 254 16.29 -15.36 17.52
N LEU A 255 15.56 -14.25 17.45
CA LEU A 255 14.85 -13.67 18.59
C LEU A 255 13.70 -14.56 19.10
N GLN A 256 13.04 -15.34 18.25
CA GLN A 256 12.00 -16.28 18.67
C GLN A 256 12.58 -17.49 19.40
N THR A 257 13.78 -17.91 19.02
CA THR A 257 14.49 -19.05 19.63
C THR A 257 15.35 -18.66 20.83
N ASP A 258 15.43 -17.36 21.15
CA ASP A 258 16.18 -16.88 22.32
C ASP A 258 15.46 -17.33 23.59
N ALA A 259 15.95 -18.41 24.18
CA ALA A 259 15.54 -18.81 25.51
C ALA A 259 16.23 -17.88 26.53
N ILE A 260 15.43 -17.05 27.21
CA ILE A 260 15.86 -16.26 28.37
C ILE A 260 15.57 -17.08 29.62
#